data_AF-A0A519MDR9-F1
#
_entry.id   AF-A0A519MDR9-F1
#
_cell.length_a   1.000
_cell.length_b   1.000
_cell.length_c   1.000
_cell.angle_alpha   90.00
_cell.angle_beta   90.00
_cell.angle_gamma   90.00
#
_symmetry.space_group_name_H-M   'P 1'
#
loop_
_entity.id
_entity.type
_entity.pdbx_description
1 polymer ?
#
loop_
_entity_poly.entity_id
_entity_poly.type
_entity_poly.pdbx_seq_one_letter_code
_entity_poly.pdbx_strand_id
1 'polypeptide(L)'
;ICVHGFMTVNDGEKMSKSRGTGLDPLKYLALKMNPEWLRYYLGAKLNGRNEDIDFNPDDFLARVNSDLIGKYVNIASRAAGFIAKRFDGKLGTVSEDGQALLAQLRDAQVGMVAAYEARDTARAAREIMLLCDRVNSYVDANKPWELAKQDGMDARLQDVCTTCIEAFRLLTIYLKPMLPAVAAQVEAFLNVQPLQFADAGQLLGAGHTIGQYQHLMQRVVPEQLEALFEPPAPATPAPAATETVAAPGGEELAPTIGIDDFTKIDLRIALIVNCEPVEGSTKLLRLTLDVGEGKTRNVFSGIASAYKPEDLVGKHTVMVANLAPRKMKFGISEGMVLAASHGDEKANPGIYVLNPWPGALPGMRVR
;
A
#
# COMPACT_ATOMS: atom_id res chain seq x y z
N ILE A 1 22.16 -9.65 23.09
CA ILE A 1 21.21 -8.56 22.74
C ILE A 1 21.82 -7.83 21.55
N CYS A 2 21.09 -7.73 20.44
CA CYS A 2 21.52 -7.00 19.24
C CYS A 2 20.70 -5.71 19.15
N VAL A 3 21.35 -4.57 18.94
CA VAL A 3 20.71 -3.24 18.89
C VAL A 3 21.06 -2.59 17.56
N HIS A 4 20.10 -1.89 16.96
CA HIS A 4 20.27 -1.09 15.75
C HIS A 4 19.81 0.35 16.01
N GLY A 5 20.30 1.30 15.20
CA GLY A 5 19.87 2.69 15.28
C GLY A 5 18.45 2.89 14.75
N PHE A 6 17.99 4.14 14.74
CA PHE A 6 16.71 4.51 14.16
C PHE A 6 16.79 4.62 12.64
N MET A 7 15.62 4.71 12.00
CA MET A 7 15.52 5.00 10.58
C MET A 7 15.05 6.44 10.39
N THR A 8 15.74 7.18 9.52
CA THR A 8 15.37 8.52 9.06
C THR A 8 15.01 8.48 7.58
N VAL A 9 14.43 9.57 7.07
CA VAL A 9 14.06 9.71 5.65
C VAL A 9 14.58 11.07 5.16
N ASN A 10 15.01 11.16 3.90
CA ASN A 10 15.43 12.41 3.25
C ASN A 10 16.49 13.19 4.05
N ASP A 11 17.68 12.61 4.20
CA ASP A 11 18.83 13.27 4.85
C ASP A 11 18.59 13.63 6.32
N GLY A 12 18.01 12.70 7.07
CA GLY A 12 17.93 12.77 8.53
C GLY A 12 16.59 13.23 9.10
N GLU A 13 15.54 13.42 8.29
CA GLU A 13 14.23 13.76 8.83
C GLU A 13 13.62 12.58 9.59
N LYS A 14 13.08 12.86 10.78
CA LYS A 14 12.31 11.86 11.53
C LYS A 14 11.03 11.52 10.77
N MET A 15 10.82 10.22 10.57
CA MET A 15 9.60 9.68 9.98
C MET A 15 8.35 10.26 10.67
N SER A 16 7.46 10.84 9.88
CA SER A 16 6.18 11.36 10.36
C SER A 16 5.07 11.07 9.37
N LYS A 17 3.98 10.46 9.87
CA LYS A 17 2.75 10.24 9.10
C LYS A 17 2.11 11.54 8.64
N SER A 18 2.21 12.61 9.44
CA SER A 18 1.60 13.91 9.12
C SER A 18 2.40 14.76 8.14
N ARG A 19 3.71 14.49 7.99
CA ARG A 19 4.59 15.24 7.07
C ARG A 19 4.86 14.52 5.74
N GLY A 20 4.26 13.35 5.52
CA GLY A 20 4.51 12.54 4.32
C GLY A 20 5.88 11.86 4.28
N THR A 21 6.69 11.96 5.35
CA THR A 21 8.05 11.39 5.43
C THR A 21 8.07 9.99 6.05
N GLY A 22 6.90 9.37 6.21
CA GLY A 22 6.79 8.03 6.79
C GLY A 22 6.92 6.95 5.72
N LEU A 23 7.96 6.12 5.79
CA LEU A 23 8.01 4.87 5.06
C LEU A 23 7.02 3.87 5.69
N ASP A 24 5.78 3.85 5.22
CA ASP A 24 4.75 2.94 5.70
C ASP A 24 4.85 1.57 4.98
N PRO A 25 5.20 0.48 5.70
CA PRO A 25 5.31 -0.85 5.08
C PRO A 25 3.99 -1.37 4.50
N LEU A 26 2.84 -1.00 5.09
CA LEU A 26 1.53 -1.43 4.57
C LEU A 26 1.21 -0.69 3.28
N LYS A 27 1.52 0.61 3.20
CA LYS A 27 1.39 1.39 1.96
C LYS A 27 2.31 0.85 0.87
N TYR A 28 3.57 0.55 1.21
CA TYR A 28 4.54 -0.07 0.30
C TYR A 28 4.00 -1.36 -0.33
N LEU A 29 3.43 -2.26 0.48
CA LEU A 29 2.84 -3.51 0.01
C LEU A 29 1.54 -3.29 -0.77
N ALA A 30 0.70 -2.32 -0.37
CA ALA A 30 -0.52 -1.95 -1.07
C ALA A 30 -0.23 -1.45 -2.50
N LEU A 31 0.85 -0.69 -2.67
CA LEU A 31 1.37 -0.23 -3.97
C LEU A 31 2.03 -1.34 -4.80
N LYS A 32 2.00 -2.60 -4.32
CA LYS A 32 2.60 -3.77 -4.98
C LYS A 32 4.10 -3.61 -5.25
N MET A 33 4.79 -2.78 -4.46
CA MET A 33 6.24 -2.68 -4.53
C MET A 33 6.87 -3.97 -4.03
N ASN A 34 7.97 -4.41 -4.66
CA ASN A 34 8.59 -5.68 -4.34
C ASN A 34 9.34 -5.61 -2.99
N PRO A 35 8.95 -6.37 -1.96
CA PRO A 35 9.60 -6.32 -0.63
C PRO A 35 11.10 -6.58 -0.66
N GLU A 36 11.57 -7.34 -1.64
CA GLU A 36 12.97 -7.68 -1.84
C GLU A 36 13.85 -6.45 -2.12
N TRP A 37 13.28 -5.42 -2.75
CA TRP A 37 13.98 -4.15 -2.94
C TRP A 37 14.30 -3.47 -1.61
N LEU A 38 13.30 -3.41 -0.71
CA LEU A 38 13.48 -2.80 0.60
C LEU A 38 14.41 -3.63 1.49
N ARG A 39 14.30 -4.96 1.46
CA ARG A 39 15.21 -5.86 2.18
C ARG A 39 16.67 -5.66 1.75
N TYR A 40 16.92 -5.63 0.43
CA TYR A 40 18.26 -5.39 -0.09
C TYR A 40 18.77 -4.00 0.27
N TYR A 41 17.96 -2.96 0.09
CA TYR A 41 18.37 -1.59 0.36
C TYR A 41 18.77 -1.39 1.83
N LEU A 42 17.96 -1.89 2.77
CA LEU A 42 18.29 -1.84 4.20
C LEU A 42 19.49 -2.73 4.53
N GLY A 43 19.55 -3.94 3.96
CA GLY A 43 20.68 -4.86 4.11
C GLY A 43 22.01 -4.25 3.64
N ALA A 44 21.98 -3.48 2.56
CA ALA A 44 23.14 -2.78 2.00
C ALA A 44 23.61 -1.57 2.85
N LYS A 45 22.82 -1.15 3.86
CA LYS A 45 23.16 -0.06 4.78
C LYS A 45 23.47 -0.51 6.22
N LEU A 46 23.02 -1.69 6.62
CA LEU A 46 23.30 -2.27 7.95
C LEU A 46 24.76 -2.73 8.08
N ASN A 47 25.55 -2.03 8.91
CA ASN A 47 27.01 -2.20 9.00
C ASN A 47 27.51 -2.86 10.31
N GLY A 48 26.62 -3.49 11.07
CA GLY A 48 26.94 -4.14 12.34
C GLY A 48 27.13 -3.20 13.54
N ARG A 49 27.01 -1.89 13.35
CA ARG A 49 27.07 -0.87 14.43
C ARG A 49 25.70 -0.33 14.78
N ASN A 50 25.61 0.30 15.96
CA ASN A 50 24.41 1.02 16.40
C ASN A 50 24.39 2.43 15.81
N GLU A 51 24.14 2.51 14.51
CA GLU A 51 24.08 3.77 13.74
C GLU A 51 22.71 3.87 13.07
N ASP A 52 22.21 5.10 12.93
CA ASP A 52 20.95 5.37 12.25
C ASP A 52 21.09 5.13 10.74
N ILE A 53 19.99 4.68 10.10
CA ILE A 53 19.93 4.45 8.66
C ILE A 53 19.02 5.49 8.03
N ASP A 54 19.54 6.23 7.06
CA ASP A 54 18.73 7.14 6.26
C ASP A 54 18.18 6.45 5.00
N PHE A 55 16.86 6.51 4.83
CA PHE A 55 16.18 6.13 3.60
C PHE A 55 16.06 7.36 2.69
N ASN A 56 16.71 7.29 1.53
CA ASN A 56 16.63 8.32 0.50
C ASN A 56 15.99 7.70 -0.77
N PRO A 57 14.86 8.23 -1.28
CA PRO A 57 14.17 7.66 -2.44
C PRO A 57 15.04 7.55 -3.70
N ASP A 58 15.89 8.55 -3.97
CA ASP A 58 16.76 8.57 -5.14
C ASP A 58 17.88 7.52 -5.02
N ASP A 59 18.51 7.42 -3.85
CA ASP A 59 19.49 6.36 -3.56
C ASP A 59 18.83 4.97 -3.59
N PHE A 60 17.60 4.82 -3.08
CA PHE A 60 16.83 3.58 -3.18
C PHE A 60 16.61 3.16 -4.63
N LEU A 61 16.10 4.07 -5.46
CA LEU A 61 15.86 3.83 -6.88
C LEU A 61 17.17 3.47 -7.59
N ALA A 62 18.21 4.29 -7.42
CA ALA A 62 19.50 4.10 -8.09
C ALA A 62 20.15 2.78 -7.69
N ARG A 63 20.20 2.47 -6.40
CA ARG A 63 20.82 1.26 -5.87
C ARG A 63 20.11 0.01 -6.33
N VAL A 64 18.79 -0.08 -6.16
CA VAL A 64 18.02 -1.26 -6.58
C VAL A 64 18.15 -1.49 -8.08
N ASN A 65 17.98 -0.44 -8.89
CA ASN A 65 18.02 -0.54 -10.34
C ASN A 65 19.41 -0.85 -10.89
N SER A 66 20.46 -0.35 -10.26
CA SER A 66 21.84 -0.62 -10.66
C SER A 66 22.27 -2.02 -10.20
N ASP A 67 22.21 -2.28 -8.90
CA ASP A 67 22.78 -3.48 -8.29
C ASP A 67 21.97 -4.73 -8.65
N LEU A 68 20.67 -4.71 -8.40
CA LEU A 68 19.85 -5.91 -8.57
C LEU A 68 19.49 -6.15 -10.02
N ILE A 69 18.99 -5.11 -10.71
CA ILE A 69 18.55 -5.25 -12.11
C ILE A 69 19.74 -5.17 -13.06
N GLY A 70 20.55 -4.12 -12.96
CA GLY A 70 21.64 -3.84 -13.90
C GLY A 70 22.82 -4.79 -13.81
N LYS A 71 23.11 -5.32 -12.61
CA LYS A 71 24.25 -6.23 -12.38
C LYS A 71 23.83 -7.67 -12.15
N TYR A 72 23.07 -7.96 -11.09
CA TYR A 72 22.80 -9.34 -10.67
C TYR A 72 21.86 -10.09 -11.63
N VAL A 73 20.63 -9.61 -11.82
CA VAL A 73 19.62 -10.26 -12.69
C VAL A 73 20.08 -10.26 -14.16
N ASN A 74 20.86 -9.25 -14.56
CA ASN A 74 21.41 -9.14 -15.92
C ASN A 74 22.40 -10.27 -16.29
N ILE A 75 22.99 -10.98 -15.32
CA ILE A 75 23.87 -12.11 -15.60
C ILE A 75 23.04 -13.27 -16.20
N ALA A 76 21.99 -13.68 -15.50
CA ALA A 76 21.16 -14.80 -15.92
C ALA A 76 20.42 -14.48 -17.23
N SER A 77 19.89 -13.26 -17.40
CA SER A 77 19.16 -12.87 -18.61
C SER A 77 20.02 -12.95 -19.88
N ARG A 78 21.33 -12.69 -19.78
CA ARG A 78 22.28 -12.72 -20.91
C ARG A 78 22.77 -14.12 -21.27
N ALA A 79 22.60 -15.11 -20.39
CA ALA A 79 23.08 -16.48 -20.59
C ALA A 79 21.95 -17.51 -20.78
N ALA A 80 20.89 -17.44 -19.98
CA ALA A 80 19.85 -18.46 -19.91
C ALA A 80 19.12 -18.68 -21.24
N GLY A 81 18.91 -17.60 -22.02
CA GLY A 81 18.28 -17.68 -23.33
C GLY A 81 19.06 -18.51 -24.34
N PHE A 82 20.40 -18.50 -24.29
CA PHE A 82 21.23 -19.33 -25.16
C PHE A 82 21.18 -20.80 -24.74
N ILE A 83 21.28 -21.08 -23.42
CA ILE A 83 21.12 -22.43 -22.86
C ILE A 83 19.79 -23.07 -23.28
N ALA A 84 18.68 -22.34 -23.12
CA ALA A 84 17.37 -22.86 -23.47
C ALA A 84 17.18 -23.07 -24.99
N LYS A 85 17.65 -22.13 -25.83
CA LYS A 85 17.35 -22.15 -27.27
C LYS A 85 18.31 -23.00 -28.11
N ARG A 86 19.56 -23.15 -27.68
CA ARG A 86 20.61 -23.81 -28.47
C ARG A 86 21.09 -25.13 -27.89
N PHE A 87 20.88 -25.34 -26.59
CA PHE A 87 21.50 -26.44 -25.86
C PHE A 87 20.47 -27.26 -25.07
N ASP A 88 19.20 -27.24 -25.49
CA ASP A 88 18.07 -27.97 -24.88
C ASP A 88 17.93 -27.76 -23.37
N GLY A 89 18.29 -26.57 -22.87
CA GLY A 89 18.27 -26.28 -21.44
C GLY A 89 19.41 -26.94 -20.64
N LYS A 90 20.42 -27.52 -21.29
CA LYS A 90 21.50 -28.26 -20.62
C LYS A 90 22.77 -27.44 -20.48
N LEU A 91 23.32 -27.46 -19.27
CA LEU A 91 24.63 -26.90 -18.96
C LEU A 91 25.75 -27.75 -19.58
N GLY A 92 26.83 -27.09 -19.98
CA GLY A 92 28.03 -27.69 -20.56
C GLY A 92 29.16 -27.87 -19.56
N THR A 93 30.37 -28.08 -20.07
CA THR A 93 31.59 -28.09 -19.27
C THR A 93 32.14 -26.67 -19.14
N VAL A 94 32.56 -26.29 -17.94
CA VAL A 94 33.20 -25.01 -17.65
C VAL A 94 34.70 -25.08 -17.96
N SER A 95 35.19 -24.19 -18.83
CA SER A 95 36.60 -24.04 -19.20
C SER A 95 37.47 -23.48 -18.09
N GLU A 96 38.80 -23.45 -18.30
CA GLU A 96 39.77 -22.95 -17.31
C GLU A 96 39.52 -21.51 -16.86
N ASP A 97 39.21 -20.60 -17.78
CA ASP A 97 38.91 -19.19 -17.45
C ASP A 97 37.59 -19.06 -16.67
N GLY A 98 36.60 -19.90 -16.97
CA GLY A 98 35.37 -19.98 -16.18
C GLY A 98 35.61 -20.57 -14.79
N GLN A 99 36.41 -21.62 -14.67
CA GLN A 99 36.82 -22.20 -13.38
C GLN A 99 37.57 -21.17 -12.53
N ALA A 100 38.44 -20.37 -13.13
CA ALA A 100 39.17 -19.31 -12.44
C ALA A 100 38.21 -18.23 -11.89
N LEU A 101 37.20 -17.83 -12.66
CA LEU A 101 36.14 -16.93 -12.18
C LEU A 101 35.36 -17.56 -11.01
N LEU A 102 34.90 -18.79 -11.16
CA LEU A 102 34.11 -19.48 -10.14
C LEU A 102 34.92 -19.75 -8.87
N ALA A 103 36.23 -19.97 -8.97
CA ALA A 103 37.13 -20.06 -7.82
C ALA A 103 37.14 -18.75 -7.03
N GLN A 104 37.31 -17.61 -7.69
CA GLN A 104 37.29 -16.30 -7.02
C GLN A 104 35.96 -16.02 -6.29
N LEU A 105 34.83 -16.44 -6.86
CA LEU A 105 33.51 -16.31 -6.21
C LEU A 105 33.38 -17.23 -4.99
N ARG A 106 33.97 -18.42 -5.02
CA ARG A 106 33.98 -19.35 -3.88
C ARG A 106 34.92 -18.90 -2.77
N ASP A 107 36.09 -18.36 -3.12
CA ASP A 107 37.07 -17.87 -2.16
C ASP A 107 36.52 -16.71 -1.29
N ALA A 108 35.58 -15.94 -1.83
CA ALA A 108 34.87 -14.89 -1.11
C ALA A 108 33.91 -15.40 -0.03
N GLN A 109 33.54 -16.70 -0.03
CA GLN A 109 32.54 -17.26 0.88
C GLN A 109 32.89 -17.02 2.36
N VAL A 110 34.16 -17.23 2.73
CA VAL A 110 34.61 -17.08 4.13
C VAL A 110 34.41 -15.64 4.60
N GLY A 111 34.78 -14.66 3.77
CA GLY A 111 34.56 -13.24 4.06
C GLY A 111 33.08 -12.88 4.14
N MET A 112 32.27 -13.46 3.25
CA MET A 112 30.83 -13.27 3.21
C MET A 112 30.13 -13.77 4.48
N VAL A 113 30.44 -15.00 4.90
CA VAL A 113 29.90 -15.60 6.13
C VAL A 113 30.29 -14.76 7.34
N ALA A 114 31.56 -14.36 7.46
CA ALA A 114 32.04 -13.52 8.55
C ALA A 114 31.31 -12.16 8.61
N ALA A 115 31.01 -11.56 7.45
CA ALA A 115 30.24 -10.31 7.39
C ALA A 115 28.81 -10.49 7.91
N TYR A 116 28.12 -11.57 7.50
CA TYR A 116 26.78 -11.89 8.01
C TYR A 116 26.78 -12.20 9.51
N GLU A 117 27.72 -12.99 10.02
CA GLU A 117 27.85 -13.31 11.44
C GLU A 117 28.14 -12.06 12.30
N ALA A 118 28.95 -11.14 11.77
CA ALA A 118 29.20 -9.84 12.37
C ALA A 118 28.02 -8.86 12.26
N ARG A 119 26.94 -9.23 11.55
CA ARG A 119 25.78 -8.39 11.22
C ARG A 119 26.12 -7.17 10.35
N ASP A 120 27.23 -7.23 9.63
CA ASP A 120 27.64 -6.24 8.62
C ASP A 120 27.17 -6.70 7.23
N THR A 121 25.85 -6.70 7.04
CA THR A 121 25.25 -7.09 5.76
C THR A 121 25.56 -6.09 4.65
N ALA A 122 25.92 -4.85 5.00
CA ALA A 122 26.37 -3.84 4.07
C ALA A 122 27.70 -4.22 3.44
N ARG A 123 28.64 -4.77 4.22
CA ARG A 123 29.88 -5.34 3.70
C ARG A 123 29.59 -6.53 2.78
N ALA A 124 28.71 -7.45 3.19
CA ALA A 124 28.31 -8.57 2.35
C ALA A 124 27.74 -8.08 1.01
N ALA A 125 26.78 -7.15 1.02
CA ALA A 125 26.19 -6.59 -0.20
C ALA A 125 27.24 -5.95 -1.13
N ARG A 126 28.17 -5.15 -0.58
CA ARG A 126 29.27 -4.56 -1.36
C ARG A 126 30.16 -5.62 -2.01
N GLU A 127 30.53 -6.64 -1.26
CA GLU A 127 31.38 -7.73 -1.75
C GLU A 127 30.68 -8.54 -2.85
N ILE A 128 29.39 -8.86 -2.66
CA ILE A 128 28.58 -9.53 -3.70
C ILE A 128 28.52 -8.67 -4.96
N MET A 129 28.29 -7.36 -4.87
CA MET A 129 28.22 -6.51 -6.06
C MET A 129 29.55 -6.39 -6.79
N LEU A 130 30.68 -6.42 -6.08
CA LEU A 130 32.00 -6.52 -6.71
C LEU A 130 32.17 -7.85 -7.46
N LEU A 131 31.64 -8.96 -6.93
CA LEU A 131 31.63 -10.24 -7.64
C LEU A 131 30.69 -10.19 -8.86
N CYS A 132 29.52 -9.56 -8.75
CA CYS A 132 28.65 -9.31 -9.91
C CYS A 132 29.40 -8.54 -11.00
N ASP A 133 30.16 -7.50 -10.66
CA ASP A 133 30.95 -6.73 -11.64
C ASP A 133 32.01 -7.60 -12.35
N ARG A 134 32.65 -8.53 -11.63
CA ARG A 134 33.58 -9.52 -12.24
C ARG A 134 32.86 -10.45 -13.21
N VAL A 135 31.69 -10.96 -12.85
CA VAL A 135 30.91 -11.84 -13.73
C VAL A 135 30.41 -11.08 -14.96
N ASN A 136 29.94 -9.85 -14.79
CA ASN A 136 29.54 -9.01 -15.92
C ASN A 136 30.74 -8.71 -16.85
N SER A 137 31.93 -8.46 -16.30
CA SER A 137 33.16 -8.29 -17.09
C SER A 137 33.54 -9.55 -17.86
N TYR A 138 33.35 -10.73 -17.27
CA TYR A 138 33.55 -12.02 -17.96
C TYR A 138 32.58 -12.19 -19.14
N VAL A 139 31.31 -11.83 -18.96
CA VAL A 139 30.31 -11.82 -20.05
C VAL A 139 30.75 -10.88 -21.16
N ASP A 140 31.19 -9.67 -20.83
CA ASP A 140 31.56 -8.64 -21.80
C ASP A 140 32.87 -8.98 -22.55
N ALA A 141 33.81 -9.67 -21.90
CA ALA A 141 35.02 -10.16 -22.54
C ALA A 141 34.73 -11.30 -23.54
N ASN A 142 33.77 -12.16 -23.22
CA ASN A 142 33.44 -13.34 -24.03
C ASN A 142 32.35 -13.12 -25.08
N LYS A 143 31.50 -12.10 -24.88
CA LYS A 143 30.47 -11.65 -25.83
C LYS A 143 29.63 -12.80 -26.38
N PRO A 144 28.80 -13.48 -25.55
CA PRO A 144 28.00 -14.63 -26.01
C PRO A 144 27.08 -14.30 -27.20
N TRP A 145 26.62 -13.05 -27.33
CA TRP A 145 25.83 -12.59 -28.48
C TRP A 145 26.62 -12.51 -29.80
N GLU A 146 27.95 -12.36 -29.75
CA GLU A 146 28.82 -12.46 -30.93
C GLU A 146 29.18 -13.92 -31.20
N LEU A 147 29.52 -14.70 -30.17
CA LEU A 147 29.80 -16.14 -30.31
C LEU A 147 28.63 -16.90 -30.94
N ALA A 148 27.40 -16.57 -30.57
CA ALA A 148 26.20 -17.17 -31.16
C ALA A 148 26.02 -16.93 -32.67
N LYS A 149 26.74 -15.97 -33.24
CA LYS A 149 26.69 -15.66 -34.68
C LYS A 149 27.84 -16.29 -35.47
N GLN A 150 28.79 -16.92 -34.79
CA GLN A 150 29.99 -17.50 -35.40
C GLN A 150 29.84 -19.01 -35.54
N ASP A 151 30.08 -19.53 -36.74
CA ASP A 151 30.03 -20.96 -37.02
C ASP A 151 31.12 -21.71 -36.24
N GLY A 152 30.76 -22.86 -35.65
CA GLY A 152 31.69 -23.69 -34.87
C GLY A 152 31.97 -23.22 -33.44
N MET A 153 31.37 -22.11 -32.99
CA MET A 153 31.59 -21.56 -31.64
C MET A 153 30.57 -22.03 -30.60
N ASP A 154 29.65 -22.94 -30.94
CA ASP A 154 28.59 -23.41 -30.05
C ASP A 154 29.13 -24.02 -28.74
N ALA A 155 30.23 -24.77 -28.79
CA ALA A 155 30.85 -25.32 -27.58
C ALA A 155 31.33 -24.21 -26.63
N ARG A 156 31.98 -23.17 -27.17
CA ARG A 156 32.43 -22.03 -26.37
C ARG A 156 31.26 -21.19 -25.88
N LEU A 157 30.23 -21.00 -26.69
CA LEU A 157 29.01 -20.31 -26.28
C LEU A 157 28.33 -21.04 -25.10
N GLN A 158 28.18 -22.37 -25.18
CA GLN A 158 27.58 -23.17 -24.12
C GLN A 158 28.39 -23.08 -22.82
N ASP A 159 29.71 -23.19 -22.91
CA ASP A 159 30.65 -23.05 -21.79
C ASP A 159 30.55 -21.68 -21.10
N VAL A 160 30.65 -20.58 -21.86
CA VAL A 160 30.52 -19.21 -21.33
C VAL A 160 29.17 -19.02 -20.64
N CYS A 161 28.08 -19.45 -21.28
CA CYS A 161 26.75 -19.34 -20.70
C CYS A 161 26.61 -20.21 -19.45
N THR A 162 27.19 -21.41 -19.44
CA THR A 162 27.21 -22.31 -18.28
C THR A 162 27.94 -21.67 -17.10
N THR A 163 29.12 -21.12 -17.34
CA THR A 163 29.90 -20.37 -16.35
C THR A 163 29.08 -19.24 -15.74
N CYS A 164 28.34 -18.49 -16.57
CA CYS A 164 27.48 -17.40 -16.09
C CYS A 164 26.33 -17.90 -15.22
N ILE A 165 25.71 -19.04 -15.55
CA ILE A 165 24.65 -19.64 -14.74
C ILE A 165 25.19 -20.17 -13.40
N GLU A 166 26.36 -20.82 -13.40
CA GLU A 166 27.02 -21.26 -12.16
C GLU A 166 27.41 -20.07 -11.27
N ALA A 167 27.95 -19.01 -11.87
CA ALA A 167 28.28 -17.78 -11.14
C ALA A 167 27.03 -17.09 -10.58
N PHE A 168 25.95 -17.03 -11.37
CA PHE A 168 24.66 -16.51 -10.92
C PHE A 168 24.09 -17.32 -9.75
N ARG A 169 24.22 -18.65 -9.78
CA ARG A 169 23.86 -19.51 -8.65
C ARG A 169 24.66 -19.18 -7.39
N LEU A 170 25.98 -19.06 -7.48
CA LEU A 170 26.84 -18.69 -6.34
C LEU A 170 26.45 -17.32 -5.75
N LEU A 171 26.25 -16.31 -6.60
CA LEU A 171 25.79 -14.99 -6.17
C LEU A 171 24.42 -15.06 -5.48
N THR A 172 23.54 -15.94 -5.96
CA THR A 172 22.22 -16.17 -5.35
C THR A 172 22.33 -16.79 -3.96
N ILE A 173 23.23 -17.75 -3.75
CA ILE A 173 23.52 -18.31 -2.41
C ILE A 173 23.85 -17.17 -1.43
N TYR A 174 24.73 -16.26 -1.83
CA TYR A 174 25.17 -15.15 -0.98
C TYR A 174 24.10 -14.07 -0.80
N LEU A 175 23.25 -13.83 -1.81
CA LEU A 175 22.15 -12.87 -1.71
C LEU A 175 20.94 -13.41 -0.95
N LYS A 176 20.75 -14.73 -0.85
CA LYS A 176 19.57 -15.37 -0.27
C LYS A 176 19.15 -14.86 1.12
N PRO A 177 20.05 -14.51 2.06
CA PRO A 177 19.66 -13.91 3.33
C PRO A 177 18.92 -12.56 3.16
N MET A 178 19.29 -11.78 2.14
CA MET A 178 18.63 -10.51 1.80
C MET A 178 17.46 -10.71 0.84
N LEU A 179 17.58 -11.65 -0.11
CA LEU A 179 16.66 -11.88 -1.22
C LEU A 179 16.03 -13.29 -1.23
N PRO A 180 15.31 -13.72 -0.19
CA PRO A 180 14.85 -15.10 -0.06
C PRO A 180 13.82 -15.55 -1.11
N ALA A 181 12.88 -14.69 -1.50
CA ALA A 181 11.87 -14.99 -2.52
C ALA A 181 12.47 -15.01 -3.93
N VAL A 182 13.43 -14.12 -4.23
CA VAL A 182 14.19 -14.19 -5.49
C VAL A 182 15.01 -15.48 -5.53
N ALA A 183 15.70 -15.83 -4.43
CA ALA A 183 16.44 -17.08 -4.35
C ALA A 183 15.56 -18.31 -4.60
N ALA A 184 14.33 -18.34 -4.08
CA ALA A 184 13.37 -19.41 -4.36
C ALA A 184 12.97 -19.50 -5.84
N GLN A 185 12.80 -18.35 -6.51
CA GLN A 185 12.56 -18.34 -7.97
C GLN A 185 13.75 -18.86 -8.75
N VAL A 186 14.96 -18.51 -8.32
CA VAL A 186 16.21 -19.02 -8.92
C VAL A 186 16.38 -20.52 -8.67
N GLU A 187 16.04 -21.01 -7.49
CA GLU A 187 16.06 -22.45 -7.17
C GLU A 187 15.12 -23.24 -8.09
N ALA A 188 13.91 -22.73 -8.31
CA ALA A 188 12.97 -23.31 -9.28
C ALA A 188 13.50 -23.23 -10.72
N PHE A 189 14.05 -22.08 -11.13
CA PHE A 189 14.66 -21.92 -12.45
C PHE A 189 15.84 -22.89 -12.65
N LEU A 190 16.67 -23.11 -11.63
CA LEU A 190 17.82 -24.01 -11.72
C LEU A 190 17.45 -25.47 -11.46
N ASN A 191 16.19 -25.81 -11.16
CA ASN A 191 15.74 -27.16 -10.79
C ASN A 191 16.58 -27.77 -9.64
N VAL A 192 16.83 -26.99 -8.58
CA VAL A 192 17.61 -27.43 -7.41
C VAL A 192 16.81 -27.38 -6.13
N GLN A 193 17.31 -28.09 -5.12
CA GLN A 193 16.84 -27.96 -3.75
C GLN A 193 17.20 -26.57 -3.17
N PRO A 194 16.55 -26.15 -2.08
CA PRO A 194 16.83 -24.87 -1.45
C PRO A 194 18.32 -24.70 -1.13
N LEU A 195 18.92 -23.67 -1.73
CA LEU A 195 20.33 -23.38 -1.68
C LEU A 195 20.78 -22.99 -0.26
N GLN A 196 21.95 -23.46 0.12
CA GLN A 196 22.64 -23.18 1.37
C GLN A 196 24.08 -22.72 1.08
N PHE A 197 24.72 -22.07 2.05
CA PHE A 197 26.12 -21.63 1.89
C PHE A 197 27.07 -22.79 1.59
N ALA A 198 26.83 -23.98 2.15
CA ALA A 198 27.64 -25.17 1.89
C ALA A 198 27.63 -25.60 0.41
N ASP A 199 26.57 -25.27 -0.32
CA ASP A 199 26.42 -25.66 -1.73
C ASP A 199 27.34 -24.87 -2.67
N ALA A 200 27.97 -23.79 -2.19
CA ALA A 200 28.91 -22.99 -2.98
C ALA A 200 30.14 -23.81 -3.42
N GLY A 201 30.48 -24.88 -2.70
CA GLY A 201 31.58 -25.77 -3.05
C GLY A 201 31.30 -26.72 -4.22
N GLN A 202 30.05 -26.81 -4.69
CA GLN A 202 29.62 -27.78 -5.70
C GLN A 202 29.05 -27.06 -6.94
N LEU A 203 29.45 -27.52 -8.13
CA LEU A 203 28.86 -27.09 -9.39
C LEU A 203 27.62 -27.94 -9.70
N LEU A 204 26.66 -27.38 -10.45
CA LEU A 204 25.56 -28.14 -11.04
C LEU A 204 26.09 -29.18 -12.03
N GLY A 205 27.12 -28.80 -12.80
CA GLY A 205 27.87 -29.70 -13.67
C GLY A 205 27.26 -29.90 -15.05
N ALA A 206 28.06 -30.50 -15.93
CA ALA A 206 27.68 -30.75 -17.32
C ALA A 206 26.49 -31.71 -17.41
N GLY A 207 25.52 -31.39 -18.28
CA GLY A 207 24.29 -32.14 -18.47
C GLY A 207 23.15 -31.76 -17.52
N HIS A 208 23.40 -30.96 -16.48
CA HIS A 208 22.34 -30.45 -15.62
C HIS A 208 21.32 -29.63 -16.43
N THR A 209 20.04 -29.88 -16.21
CA THR A 209 18.94 -29.26 -16.99
C THR A 209 18.29 -28.15 -16.18
N ILE A 210 18.33 -26.92 -16.70
CA ILE A 210 17.64 -25.76 -16.11
C ILE A 210 16.22 -25.63 -16.67
N GLY A 211 15.35 -25.00 -15.89
CA GLY A 211 14.01 -24.62 -16.32
C GLY A 211 14.01 -23.39 -17.23
N GLN A 212 12.81 -22.93 -17.59
CA GLN A 212 12.65 -21.71 -18.37
C GLN A 212 12.93 -20.48 -17.51
N TYR A 213 13.87 -19.63 -17.98
CA TYR A 213 14.14 -18.36 -17.31
C TYR A 213 12.92 -17.44 -17.38
N GLN A 214 12.52 -16.92 -16.22
CA GLN A 214 11.50 -15.89 -16.08
C GLN A 214 12.13 -14.62 -15.54
N HIS A 215 11.52 -13.48 -15.86
CA HIS A 215 12.01 -12.19 -15.36
C HIS A 215 11.84 -12.12 -13.83
N LEU A 216 12.97 -12.08 -13.11
CA LEU A 216 13.00 -12.21 -11.64
C LEU A 216 12.58 -10.94 -10.89
N MET A 217 12.84 -9.77 -11.48
CA MET A 217 12.66 -8.50 -10.78
C MET A 217 12.51 -7.35 -11.76
N GLN A 218 11.45 -6.57 -11.58
CA GLN A 218 11.21 -5.34 -12.33
C GLN A 218 12.04 -4.18 -11.76
N ARG A 219 12.18 -3.11 -12.54
CA ARG A 219 12.81 -1.86 -12.08
C ARG A 219 11.87 -1.12 -11.13
N VAL A 220 12.46 -0.43 -10.15
CA VAL A 220 11.76 0.60 -9.39
C VAL A 220 11.54 1.79 -10.33
N VAL A 221 10.32 2.30 -10.36
CA VAL A 221 9.97 3.50 -11.14
C VAL A 221 9.68 4.68 -10.20
N PRO A 222 10.00 5.92 -10.59
CA PRO A 222 9.81 7.10 -9.73
C PRO A 222 8.39 7.24 -9.19
N GLU A 223 7.39 6.91 -10.00
CA GLU A 223 5.97 7.04 -9.68
C GLU A 223 5.58 6.18 -8.45
N GLN A 224 6.24 5.04 -8.25
CA GLN A 224 6.02 4.21 -7.06
C GLN A 224 6.50 4.89 -5.79
N LEU A 225 7.62 5.63 -5.86
CA LEU A 225 8.17 6.36 -4.72
C LEU A 225 7.38 7.63 -4.45
N GLU A 226 6.97 8.35 -5.50
CA GLU A 226 6.06 9.48 -5.38
C GLU A 226 4.76 9.05 -4.68
N ALA A 227 4.12 7.98 -5.17
CA ALA A 227 2.91 7.44 -4.55
C ALA A 227 3.16 6.96 -3.11
N LEU A 228 4.34 6.42 -2.79
CA LEU A 228 4.69 5.96 -1.44
C LEU A 228 4.81 7.11 -0.44
N PHE A 229 5.45 8.21 -0.84
CA PHE A 229 5.66 9.39 0.01
C PHE A 229 4.59 10.46 -0.15
N GLU A 230 3.61 10.26 -1.04
CA GLU A 230 2.47 11.16 -1.16
C GLU A 230 1.77 11.28 0.21
N PRO A 231 1.69 12.50 0.77
CA PRO A 231 0.99 12.70 2.03
C PRO A 231 -0.46 12.26 1.84
N PRO A 232 -1.06 11.58 2.83
CA PRO A 232 -2.50 11.30 2.75
C PRO A 232 -3.23 12.62 2.53
N ALA A 233 -4.19 12.63 1.58
CA ALA A 233 -5.05 13.79 1.36
C ALA A 233 -5.57 14.28 2.73
N PRO A 234 -5.61 15.60 3.00
CA PRO A 234 -5.91 16.11 4.33
C PRO A 234 -7.29 15.61 4.77
N ALA A 235 -7.28 14.58 5.62
CA ALA A 235 -8.44 14.20 6.39
C ALA A 235 -8.66 15.30 7.41
N THR A 236 -9.87 15.87 7.43
CA THR A 236 -10.37 16.69 8.52
C THR A 236 -10.12 15.92 9.83
N PRO A 237 -9.54 16.55 10.88
CA PRO A 237 -8.98 15.81 12.01
C PRO A 237 -10.06 15.03 12.77
N ALA A 238 -9.80 13.75 13.00
CA ALA A 238 -10.56 12.89 13.90
C ALA A 238 -9.62 12.28 14.96
N PRO A 239 -10.01 12.13 16.24
CA PRO A 239 -9.32 11.26 17.19
C PRO A 239 -9.78 9.79 17.06
N ALA A 240 -8.90 8.89 17.47
CA ALA A 240 -8.81 7.45 17.18
C ALA A 240 -9.87 6.51 17.79
N ALA A 241 -10.17 5.40 17.08
CA ALA A 241 -10.10 3.98 17.54
C ALA A 241 -10.64 3.03 16.44
N THR A 242 -9.99 1.87 16.26
CA THR A 242 -10.36 0.79 15.33
C THR A 242 -11.53 -0.05 15.84
N GLU A 243 -12.67 -0.02 15.16
CA GLU A 243 -13.73 -1.03 15.23
C GLU A 243 -14.36 -1.19 13.84
N THR A 244 -14.80 -2.40 13.51
CA THR A 244 -15.63 -2.70 12.33
C THR A 244 -16.75 -1.68 12.25
N VAL A 245 -16.71 -0.77 11.26
CA VAL A 245 -17.63 0.37 11.20
C VAL A 245 -19.03 -0.15 10.94
N ALA A 246 -19.81 -0.31 12.01
CA ALA A 246 -21.25 -0.42 11.94
C ALA A 246 -21.79 0.79 11.19
N ALA A 247 -22.79 0.58 10.33
CA ALA A 247 -23.36 1.64 9.51
C ALA A 247 -23.78 2.84 10.40
N PRO A 248 -23.43 4.08 10.04
CA PRO A 248 -23.61 5.23 10.92
C PRO A 248 -25.09 5.44 11.26
N GLY A 249 -25.44 5.40 12.55
CA GLY A 249 -26.83 5.50 13.00
C GLY A 249 -27.67 4.26 12.74
N GLY A 250 -27.06 3.10 12.44
CA GLY A 250 -27.77 1.83 12.23
C GLY A 250 -28.28 1.61 10.81
N GLU A 251 -27.98 2.51 9.87
CA GLU A 251 -28.36 2.42 8.46
C GLU A 251 -27.20 2.81 7.54
N GLU A 252 -27.15 2.22 6.34
CA GLU A 252 -26.15 2.58 5.34
C GLU A 252 -26.38 4.02 4.83
N LEU A 253 -25.28 4.71 4.50
CA LEU A 253 -25.37 6.02 3.87
C LEU A 253 -26.08 5.89 2.51
N ALA A 254 -27.01 6.81 2.25
CA ALA A 254 -27.63 6.92 0.94
C ALA A 254 -26.58 7.20 -0.16
N PRO A 255 -26.85 6.85 -1.43
CA PRO A 255 -25.94 7.13 -2.54
C PRO A 255 -25.55 8.61 -2.62
N THR A 256 -24.33 8.88 -3.07
CA THR A 256 -23.81 10.24 -3.24
C THR A 256 -24.70 11.07 -4.16
N ILE A 257 -25.12 12.24 -3.68
CA ILE A 257 -25.82 13.25 -4.47
C ILE A 257 -24.93 14.45 -4.78
N GLY A 258 -25.24 15.20 -5.83
CA GLY A 258 -24.55 16.46 -6.16
C GLY A 258 -25.06 17.63 -5.31
N ILE A 259 -24.31 18.75 -5.30
CA ILE A 259 -24.73 19.99 -4.62
C ILE A 259 -26.07 20.51 -5.16
N ASP A 260 -26.34 20.30 -6.45
CA ASP A 260 -27.60 20.70 -7.10
C ASP A 260 -28.82 19.99 -6.49
N ASP A 261 -28.65 18.76 -5.98
CA ASP A 261 -29.75 18.05 -5.31
C ASP A 261 -30.03 18.61 -3.93
N PHE A 262 -29.00 19.01 -3.19
CA PHE A 262 -29.17 19.68 -1.89
C PHE A 262 -29.81 21.06 -2.05
N THR A 263 -29.39 21.85 -3.04
CA THR A 263 -29.96 23.20 -3.26
C THR A 263 -31.45 23.20 -3.63
N LYS A 264 -31.98 22.08 -4.12
CA LYS A 264 -33.42 21.88 -4.37
C LYS A 264 -34.24 21.80 -3.08
N ILE A 265 -33.64 21.45 -1.95
CA ILE A 265 -34.34 21.37 -0.66
C ILE A 265 -34.28 22.74 0.00
N ASP A 266 -35.43 23.29 0.39
CA ASP A 266 -35.50 24.55 1.13
C ASP A 266 -35.68 24.25 2.63
N LEU A 267 -34.56 24.22 3.34
CA LEU A 267 -34.51 24.06 4.79
C LEU A 267 -34.54 25.41 5.49
N ARG A 268 -35.48 25.59 6.42
CA ARG A 268 -35.68 26.83 7.19
C ARG A 268 -35.68 26.58 8.68
N ILE A 269 -35.17 27.56 9.41
CA ILE A 269 -35.38 27.64 10.86
C ILE A 269 -36.84 28.04 11.12
N ALA A 270 -37.50 27.28 11.99
CA ALA A 270 -38.88 27.47 12.39
C ALA A 270 -38.98 27.65 13.91
N LEU A 271 -39.75 28.63 14.39
CA LEU A 271 -40.14 28.73 15.79
C LEU A 271 -41.41 27.92 16.03
N ILE A 272 -41.40 27.07 17.06
CA ILE A 272 -42.58 26.32 17.49
C ILE A 272 -43.44 27.24 18.36
N VAL A 273 -44.50 27.79 17.77
CA VAL A 273 -45.39 28.75 18.45
C VAL A 273 -46.42 28.03 19.32
N ASN A 274 -46.88 26.86 18.87
CA ASN A 274 -47.78 26.00 19.62
C ASN A 274 -47.50 24.52 19.30
N CYS A 275 -47.75 23.64 20.27
CA CYS A 275 -47.67 22.20 20.12
C CYS A 275 -48.85 21.55 20.85
N GLU A 276 -49.52 20.59 20.21
CA GLU A 276 -50.67 19.88 20.77
C GLU A 276 -50.62 18.38 20.42
N PRO A 277 -51.10 17.49 21.30
CA PRO A 277 -51.30 16.09 20.95
C PRO A 277 -52.42 15.97 19.91
N VAL A 278 -52.29 14.99 19.00
CA VAL A 278 -53.31 14.75 17.97
C VAL A 278 -54.36 13.76 18.48
N GLU A 279 -55.61 14.20 18.61
CA GLU A 279 -56.72 13.32 18.99
C GLU A 279 -56.85 12.15 18.00
N GLY A 280 -56.79 10.91 18.50
CA GLY A 280 -56.83 9.70 17.68
C GLY A 280 -55.47 9.21 17.14
N SER A 281 -54.34 9.80 17.58
CA SER A 281 -53.00 9.25 17.34
C SER A 281 -52.13 9.31 18.59
N THR A 282 -51.50 8.19 18.95
CA THR A 282 -50.55 8.12 20.07
C THR A 282 -49.11 8.47 19.67
N LYS A 283 -48.85 8.66 18.37
CA LYS A 283 -47.49 8.89 17.83
C LYS A 283 -47.26 10.29 17.28
N LEU A 284 -48.31 11.09 17.08
CA LEU A 284 -48.23 12.37 16.40
C LEU A 284 -48.44 13.55 17.35
N LEU A 285 -47.59 14.57 17.22
CA LEU A 285 -47.83 15.92 17.72
C LEU A 285 -48.15 16.86 16.54
N ARG A 286 -49.06 17.80 16.77
CA ARG A 286 -49.37 18.90 15.86
C ARG A 286 -48.54 20.11 16.26
N LEU A 287 -47.70 20.58 15.35
CA LEU A 287 -46.84 21.74 15.53
C LEU A 287 -47.37 22.90 14.70
N THR A 288 -47.53 24.06 15.34
CA THR A 288 -47.77 25.34 14.67
C THR A 288 -46.45 26.10 14.59
N LEU A 289 -45.92 26.25 13.39
CA LEU A 289 -44.57 26.72 13.13
C LEU A 289 -44.58 28.11 12.49
N ASP A 290 -43.82 29.05 13.04
CA ASP A 290 -43.48 30.30 12.37
C ASP A 290 -42.16 30.16 11.62
N VAL A 291 -42.20 30.35 10.30
CA VAL A 291 -41.04 30.29 9.41
C VAL A 291 -40.69 31.67 8.82
N GLY A 292 -41.15 32.76 9.44
CA GLY A 292 -40.83 34.14 9.04
C GLY A 292 -41.58 34.63 7.80
N GLU A 293 -42.69 33.96 7.42
CA GLU A 293 -43.50 34.29 6.23
C GLU A 293 -44.71 35.18 6.55
N GLY A 294 -44.84 35.66 7.80
CA GLY A 294 -46.00 36.42 8.27
C GLY A 294 -47.27 35.57 8.49
N LYS A 295 -47.18 34.26 8.28
CA LYS A 295 -48.20 33.26 8.62
C LYS A 295 -47.55 32.02 9.24
N THR A 296 -48.28 31.34 10.12
CA THR A 296 -47.86 30.06 10.69
C THR A 296 -48.23 28.91 9.76
N ARG A 297 -47.40 27.86 9.74
CA ARG A 297 -47.63 26.61 9.03
C ARG A 297 -47.98 25.48 9.99
N ASN A 298 -48.83 24.56 9.56
CA ASN A 298 -49.21 23.40 10.35
C ASN A 298 -48.40 22.15 9.93
N VAL A 299 -47.74 21.49 10.88
CA VAL A 299 -46.95 20.26 10.62
C VAL A 299 -47.31 19.17 11.63
N PHE A 300 -47.55 17.96 11.14
CA PHE A 300 -47.74 16.78 11.99
C PHE A 300 -46.45 15.97 12.05
N SER A 301 -45.92 15.75 13.26
CA SER A 301 -44.63 15.10 13.47
C SER A 301 -44.74 13.87 14.37
N GLY A 302 -44.05 12.79 14.00
CA GLY A 302 -44.03 11.48 14.66
C GLY A 302 -43.23 11.40 15.96
N ILE A 303 -43.18 12.48 16.74
CA ILE A 303 -42.23 12.67 17.85
C ILE A 303 -42.88 12.57 19.23
N ALA A 304 -44.16 12.17 19.31
CA ALA A 304 -44.92 12.16 20.56
C ALA A 304 -44.39 11.18 21.62
N SER A 305 -43.61 10.17 21.21
CA SER A 305 -42.96 9.23 22.13
C SER A 305 -41.77 9.83 22.87
N ALA A 306 -41.18 10.92 22.36
CA ALA A 306 -39.95 11.50 22.89
C ALA A 306 -40.17 12.86 23.58
N TYR A 307 -41.26 13.58 23.25
CA TYR A 307 -41.48 14.95 23.73
C TYR A 307 -42.91 15.18 24.18
N LYS A 308 -43.06 15.99 25.23
CA LYS A 308 -44.34 16.59 25.58
C LYS A 308 -44.48 17.94 24.85
N PRO A 309 -45.71 18.41 24.61
CA PRO A 309 -45.92 19.71 23.96
C PRO A 309 -45.19 20.88 24.62
N GLU A 310 -45.19 20.91 25.95
CA GLU A 310 -44.53 21.93 26.79
C GLU A 310 -43.01 22.01 26.59
N ASP A 311 -42.37 20.91 26.16
CA ASP A 311 -40.92 20.87 25.93
C ASP A 311 -40.52 21.58 24.62
N LEU A 312 -41.46 21.68 23.68
CA LEU A 312 -41.23 22.12 22.31
C LEU A 312 -41.67 23.56 22.06
N VAL A 313 -42.69 24.05 22.77
CA VAL A 313 -43.17 25.43 22.60
C VAL A 313 -42.06 26.43 22.93
N GLY A 314 -41.86 27.41 22.05
CA GLY A 314 -40.81 28.43 22.15
C GLY A 314 -39.43 27.96 21.68
N LYS A 315 -39.26 26.70 21.27
CA LYS A 315 -38.01 26.20 20.68
C LYS A 315 -37.94 26.46 19.19
N HIS A 316 -36.72 26.55 18.68
CA HIS A 316 -36.47 26.58 17.24
C HIS A 316 -36.14 25.20 16.72
N THR A 317 -36.57 24.87 15.51
CA THR A 317 -36.28 23.60 14.84
C THR A 317 -35.99 23.82 13.36
N VAL A 318 -35.41 22.81 12.70
CA VAL A 318 -35.27 22.81 11.23
C VAL A 318 -36.51 22.20 10.58
N MET A 319 -37.04 22.86 9.55
CA MET A 319 -38.17 22.43 8.75
C MET A 319 -37.81 22.40 7.25
N VAL A 320 -38.28 21.38 6.54
CA VAL A 320 -38.33 21.39 5.06
C VAL A 320 -39.55 22.19 4.62
N ALA A 321 -39.32 23.37 4.06
CA ALA A 321 -40.34 24.38 3.76
C ALA A 321 -40.94 24.27 2.34
N ASN A 322 -40.29 23.57 1.42
CA ASN A 322 -40.74 23.44 0.03
C ASN A 322 -41.30 22.05 -0.33
N LEU A 323 -41.74 21.26 0.66
CA LEU A 323 -42.51 20.05 0.41
C LEU A 323 -43.95 20.37 0.02
N ALA A 324 -44.50 19.61 -0.91
CA ALA A 324 -45.92 19.71 -1.26
C ALA A 324 -46.80 19.40 -0.03
N PRO A 325 -47.84 20.20 0.26
CA PRO A 325 -48.73 19.94 1.39
C PRO A 325 -49.38 18.56 1.29
N ARG A 326 -49.34 17.80 2.38
CA ARG A 326 -49.93 16.45 2.46
C ARG A 326 -51.20 16.47 3.30
N LYS A 327 -52.34 16.10 2.69
CA LYS A 327 -53.59 15.91 3.43
C LYS A 327 -53.50 14.64 4.28
N MET A 328 -53.69 14.80 5.58
CA MET A 328 -53.75 13.72 6.56
C MET A 328 -55.15 13.64 7.18
N LYS A 329 -55.43 12.57 7.92
CA LYS A 329 -56.73 12.38 8.62
C LYS A 329 -57.09 13.55 9.55
N PHE A 330 -56.07 14.23 10.10
CA PHE A 330 -56.22 15.24 11.15
C PHE A 330 -56.02 16.69 10.66
N GLY A 331 -55.76 16.89 9.36
CA GLY A 331 -55.49 18.21 8.78
C GLY A 331 -54.47 18.15 7.64
N ILE A 332 -53.99 19.31 7.21
CA ILE A 332 -52.96 19.42 6.17
C ILE A 332 -51.60 19.64 6.84
N SER A 333 -50.58 18.84 6.46
CA SER A 333 -49.18 19.06 6.84
C SER A 333 -48.46 19.85 5.75
N GLU A 334 -47.95 21.03 6.07
CA GLU A 334 -47.36 22.00 5.13
C GLU A 334 -45.82 21.98 5.14
N GLY A 335 -45.26 20.84 5.57
CA GLY A 335 -43.84 20.53 5.53
C GLY A 335 -43.49 19.41 6.52
N MET A 336 -42.20 19.33 6.85
CA MET A 336 -41.64 18.28 7.71
C MET A 336 -40.57 18.86 8.62
N VAL A 337 -40.66 18.57 9.92
CA VAL A 337 -39.61 18.87 10.90
C VAL A 337 -38.56 17.77 10.88
N LEU A 338 -37.28 18.14 11.01
CA LEU A 338 -36.18 17.19 11.03
C LEU A 338 -35.90 16.70 12.46
N ALA A 339 -35.84 15.38 12.61
CA ALA A 339 -35.40 14.71 13.82
C ALA A 339 -34.48 13.54 13.46
N ALA A 340 -33.53 13.24 14.34
CA ALA A 340 -32.61 12.11 14.21
C ALA A 340 -33.08 10.93 15.09
N SER A 341 -32.92 9.72 14.59
CA SER A 341 -33.13 8.46 15.32
C SER A 341 -32.17 7.39 14.79
N HIS A 342 -31.95 6.34 15.57
CA HIS A 342 -31.17 5.18 15.13
C HIS A 342 -32.06 4.22 14.31
N GLY A 343 -31.53 3.57 13.27
CA GLY A 343 -32.26 2.60 12.43
C GLY A 343 -32.72 1.35 13.19
N ASP A 344 -31.98 0.98 14.24
CA ASP A 344 -32.43 0.01 15.24
C ASP A 344 -33.00 0.72 16.48
N GLU A 345 -34.30 1.04 16.41
CA GLU A 345 -35.04 1.68 17.52
C GLU A 345 -35.13 0.78 18.78
N LYS A 346 -34.94 -0.53 18.66
CA LYS A 346 -34.99 -1.46 19.80
C LYS A 346 -33.68 -1.47 20.57
N ALA A 347 -32.55 -1.43 19.86
CA ALA A 347 -31.24 -1.35 20.47
C ALA A 347 -30.92 0.06 20.99
N ASN A 348 -31.32 1.11 20.25
CA ASN A 348 -31.05 2.50 20.58
C ASN A 348 -32.32 3.36 20.47
N PRO A 349 -33.20 3.34 21.49
CA PRO A 349 -34.43 4.11 21.48
C PRO A 349 -34.12 5.61 21.61
N GLY A 350 -34.84 6.44 20.86
CA GLY A 350 -34.78 7.90 20.98
C GLY A 350 -35.08 8.62 19.68
N ILE A 351 -35.77 9.75 19.77
CA ILE A 351 -35.99 10.67 18.66
C ILE A 351 -35.52 12.04 19.10
N TYR A 352 -34.64 12.66 18.31
CA TYR A 352 -33.95 13.90 18.65
C TYR A 352 -34.30 14.99 17.66
N VAL A 353 -35.19 15.92 18.02
CA VAL A 353 -35.52 17.09 17.18
C VAL A 353 -34.29 18.01 17.07
N LEU A 354 -33.95 18.42 15.84
CA LEU A 354 -32.77 19.25 15.58
C LEU A 354 -33.03 20.72 15.96
N ASN A 355 -32.33 21.19 16.99
CA ASN A 355 -32.39 22.58 17.46
C ASN A 355 -31.20 23.38 16.93
N PRO A 356 -31.40 24.57 16.34
CA PRO A 356 -30.31 25.45 15.97
C PRO A 356 -29.69 26.13 17.20
N TRP A 357 -28.45 26.58 17.06
CA TRP A 357 -27.77 27.34 18.10
C TRP A 357 -28.47 28.69 18.38
N PRO A 358 -28.34 29.23 19.61
CA PRO A 358 -28.91 30.53 19.95
C PRO A 358 -28.49 31.64 18.98
N GLY A 359 -29.44 32.49 18.60
CA GLY A 359 -29.25 33.57 17.61
C GLY A 359 -29.82 33.25 16.23
N ALA A 360 -30.20 32.00 15.95
CA ALA A 360 -30.99 31.67 14.77
C ALA A 360 -32.41 32.26 14.88
N LEU A 361 -32.91 32.83 13.78
CA LEU A 361 -34.23 33.45 13.70
C LEU A 361 -35.16 32.70 12.74
N PRO A 362 -36.49 32.74 12.94
CA PRO A 362 -37.47 32.17 12.01
C PRO A 362 -37.25 32.64 10.57
N GLY A 363 -37.28 31.70 9.63
CA GLY A 363 -37.13 31.96 8.18
C GLY A 363 -35.70 32.01 7.66
N MET A 364 -34.68 31.98 8.53
CA MET A 364 -33.29 31.81 8.10
C MET A 364 -33.13 30.50 7.30
N ARG A 365 -32.49 30.58 6.13
CA ARG A 365 -32.21 29.42 5.29
C ARG A 365 -31.01 28.65 5.84
N VAL A 366 -31.17 27.34 5.98
CA VAL A 366 -30.06 26.42 6.25
C VAL A 366 -29.37 26.12 4.91
N ARG A 367 -28.05 26.29 4.86
CA ARG A 367 -27.23 26.18 3.65
C ARG A 367 -26.02 25.29 3.89
#